data_AF-A0A1S8WXL5-F1
#
_entry.id   AF-A0A1S8WXL5-F1
#
_cell.length_a   1.000
_cell.length_b   1.000
_cell.length_c   1.000
_cell.angle_alpha   90.00
_cell.angle_beta   90.00
_cell.angle_gamma   90.00
#
_symmetry.space_group_name_H-M   'P 1'
#
loop_
_entity.id
_entity.type
_entity.pdbx_description
1 polymer ?
#
loop_
_entity_poly.entity_id
_entity_poly.type
_entity_poly.pdbx_seq_one_letter_code
_entity_poly.pdbx_strand_id
1 'polypeptide(L)'
;MPKKGKSRRSEQVMEISGPTNVKKHMHVTFDKQTGTFFGLTEEFKKMIDSMGITVEYKAQNADRIINALNVYEESQKPKFMGLYPEMGEFDEGK
;
A
#
# COMPACT_ATOMS: atom_id res chain seq x y z
N MET A 1 55.46 1.87 -38.30
CA MET A 1 55.14 1.84 -36.85
C MET A 1 53.63 2.00 -36.68
N PRO A 2 52.89 1.07 -36.05
CA PRO A 2 51.45 1.20 -35.84
C PRO A 2 51.15 1.91 -34.51
N LYS A 3 50.28 2.92 -34.49
CA LYS A 3 49.77 3.50 -33.23
C LYS A 3 48.37 3.00 -32.93
N LYS A 4 48.32 2.18 -31.87
CA LYS A 4 47.18 1.64 -31.12
C LYS A 4 45.90 2.47 -31.23
N GLY A 5 44.83 1.82 -31.71
CA GLY A 5 43.45 2.30 -31.56
C GLY A 5 43.08 2.40 -30.08
N LYS A 6 42.62 3.58 -29.67
CA LYS A 6 42.11 3.80 -28.31
C LYS A 6 40.76 3.09 -28.19
N SER A 7 40.69 2.16 -27.25
CA SER A 7 39.47 1.47 -26.82
C SER A 7 38.35 2.48 -26.61
N ARG A 8 37.23 2.30 -27.33
CA ARG A 8 35.97 3.00 -27.06
C ARG A 8 35.53 2.56 -25.68
N ARG A 9 35.93 3.34 -24.68
CA ARG A 9 35.46 3.22 -23.30
C ARG A 9 33.95 3.23 -23.41
N SER A 10 33.34 2.08 -23.15
CA SER A 10 31.90 1.87 -23.15
C SER A 10 31.28 3.04 -22.41
N GLU A 11 30.60 3.89 -23.17
CA GLU A 11 29.73 4.92 -22.65
C GLU A 11 28.71 4.14 -21.81
N GLN A 12 28.91 4.19 -20.49
CA GLN A 12 28.15 3.41 -19.55
C GLN A 12 26.77 4.07 -19.50
N VAL A 13 25.92 3.68 -20.44
CA VAL A 13 24.53 4.12 -20.50
C VAL A 13 23.92 3.74 -19.16
N MET A 14 23.47 4.74 -18.40
CA MET A 14 22.72 4.49 -17.18
C MET A 14 21.38 3.88 -17.59
N GLU A 15 21.31 2.55 -17.57
CA GLU A 15 20.09 1.81 -17.84
C GLU A 15 19.24 1.78 -16.57
N ILE A 16 18.08 2.44 -16.62
CA ILE A 16 17.05 2.32 -15.57
C ILE A 16 16.39 0.96 -15.76
N SER A 17 16.48 0.08 -14.76
CA SER A 17 15.79 -1.21 -14.78
C SER A 17 14.27 -1.03 -14.67
N GLY A 18 13.51 -2.05 -15.12
CA GLY A 18 12.05 -2.05 -14.99
C GLY A 18 11.59 -2.05 -13.52
N PRO A 19 10.36 -1.56 -13.24
CA PRO A 19 9.84 -1.53 -11.89
C PRO A 19 9.70 -2.94 -11.32
N THR A 20 10.25 -3.17 -10.13
CA THR A 20 10.06 -4.41 -9.38
C THR A 20 9.10 -4.16 -8.21
N ASN A 21 8.43 -5.22 -7.74
CA ASN A 21 7.59 -5.19 -6.54
C ASN A 21 6.38 -4.23 -6.60
N VAL A 22 5.64 -4.23 -7.72
CA VAL A 22 4.47 -3.38 -7.93
C VAL A 22 3.41 -3.62 -6.84
N LYS A 23 3.09 -2.57 -6.09
CA LYS A 23 2.00 -2.56 -5.12
C LYS A 23 0.75 -1.93 -5.74
N LYS A 24 -0.39 -2.63 -5.64
CA LYS A 24 -1.69 -2.09 -6.05
C LYS A 24 -2.28 -1.29 -4.89
N HIS A 25 -2.40 0.02 -5.06
CA HIS A 25 -3.13 0.87 -4.14
C HIS A 25 -4.56 1.04 -4.65
N MET A 26 -5.54 0.47 -3.95
CA MET A 26 -6.95 0.67 -4.27
C MET A 26 -7.42 1.96 -3.61
N HIS A 27 -7.79 2.96 -4.42
CA HIS A 27 -8.36 4.20 -3.90
C HIS A 27 -9.86 4.01 -3.64
N VAL A 28 -10.28 4.28 -2.41
CA VAL A 28 -11.69 4.26 -2.03
C VAL A 28 -12.34 5.56 -2.47
N THR A 29 -13.46 5.49 -3.20
CA THR A 29 -14.24 6.65 -3.64
C THR A 29 -15.72 6.43 -3.35
N PHE A 30 -16.49 7.52 -3.22
CA PHE A 30 -17.94 7.46 -3.08
C PHE A 30 -18.60 7.93 -4.37
N ASP A 31 -19.43 7.08 -4.97
CA ASP A 31 -20.25 7.46 -6.11
C ASP A 31 -21.60 8.01 -5.61
N LYS A 32 -21.82 9.29 -5.90
CA LYS A 32 -23.04 10.01 -5.52
C LYS A 32 -24.27 9.59 -6.33
N GLN A 33 -24.08 9.00 -7.51
CA GLN A 33 -25.19 8.56 -8.36
C GLN A 33 -25.78 7.25 -7.86
N THR A 34 -24.92 6.29 -7.52
CA THR A 34 -25.33 4.98 -6.98
C THR A 34 -25.49 4.98 -5.47
N GLY A 35 -24.90 5.95 -4.77
CA GLY A 35 -24.89 6.01 -3.31
C GLY A 35 -23.96 4.98 -2.66
N THR A 36 -23.00 4.43 -3.42
CA THR A 36 -22.14 3.33 -2.99
C THR A 36 -20.67 3.72 -2.99
N PHE A 37 -19.90 3.07 -2.10
CA PHE A 37 -18.45 3.20 -2.09
C PHE A 37 -17.80 2.19 -3.05
N PHE A 38 -16.90 2.69 -3.88
CA PHE A 38 -16.00 1.89 -4.72
C PHE A 38 -14.64 1.74 -4.06
N GLY A 39 -13.96 0.61 -4.31
CA GLY A 39 -12.62 0.36 -3.79
C GLY A 39 -12.56 -0.12 -2.33
N LEU A 40 -13.70 -0.22 -1.63
CA LEU A 40 -13.77 -0.87 -0.31
C LEU A 40 -13.53 -2.38 -0.41
N THR A 41 -12.87 -2.93 0.61
CA THR A 41 -12.81 -4.38 0.84
C THR A 41 -14.19 -4.91 1.24
N GLU A 42 -14.42 -6.20 1.01
CA GLU A 42 -15.71 -6.84 1.35
C GLU A 42 -16.03 -6.77 2.84
N GLU A 43 -15.01 -6.78 3.71
CA GLU A 43 -15.17 -6.63 5.15
C GLU A 43 -15.69 -5.24 5.54
N PHE A 44 -15.11 -4.18 4.97
CA PHE A 44 -15.55 -2.82 5.25
C PHE A 44 -16.94 -2.52 4.68
N LYS A 45 -17.30 -3.09 3.53
CA LYS A 45 -18.68 -2.99 3.00
C LYS A 45 -19.68 -3.57 4.01
N LYS A 46 -19.44 -4.81 4.47
CA LYS A 46 -20.31 -5.46 5.47
C LYS A 46 -20.39 -4.67 6.78
N MET A 47 -19.27 -4.10 7.23
CA MET A 47 -19.23 -3.27 8.43
C MET A 47 -20.08 -2.00 8.27
N ILE A 48 -19.97 -1.30 7.14
CA ILE A 48 -20.74 -0.07 6.89
C ILE A 48 -22.24 -0.39 6.73
N ASP A 49 -22.56 -1.51 6.08
CA ASP A 49 -23.95 -1.91 5.88
C ASP A 49 -24.60 -2.36 7.20
N SER A 50 -23.86 -3.00 8.10
CA SER A 50 -24.35 -3.37 9.43
C SER A 50 -24.58 -2.17 10.36
N MET A 51 -23.88 -1.05 10.12
CA MET A 51 -24.09 0.21 10.86
C MET A 51 -25.40 0.92 10.50
N GLY A 52 -26.11 0.48 9.45
CA GLY A 52 -27.40 1.07 9.07
C GLY A 52 -27.32 2.53 8.63
N ILE A 53 -26.17 2.97 8.14
CA ILE A 53 -25.94 4.36 7.71
C ILE A 53 -26.75 4.63 6.43
N THR A 54 -27.55 5.70 6.42
CA THR A 54 -28.36 6.06 5.25
C THR A 54 -27.52 6.55 4.08
N VAL A 55 -28.05 6.45 2.86
CA VAL A 55 -27.36 6.86 1.64
C VAL A 55 -27.06 8.37 1.67
N GLU A 56 -27.99 9.17 2.19
CA GLU A 56 -27.83 10.63 2.33
C GLU A 56 -26.68 10.97 3.28
N TYR A 57 -26.59 10.27 4.41
CA TYR A 57 -25.51 10.48 5.36
C TYR A 57 -24.17 10.08 4.75
N LYS A 58 -24.12 8.94 4.04
CA LYS A 58 -22.92 8.49 3.30
C LYS A 58 -22.49 9.56 2.29
N ALA A 59 -23.43 10.15 1.55
CA ALA A 59 -23.13 11.18 0.56
C ALA A 59 -22.61 12.50 1.16
N GLN A 60 -23.15 12.90 2.33
CA GLN A 60 -22.73 14.12 3.01
C GLN A 60 -21.40 13.96 3.77
N ASN A 61 -21.09 12.75 4.22
CA ASN A 61 -19.94 12.48 5.09
C ASN A 61 -18.96 11.45 4.49
N ALA A 62 -18.96 11.27 3.17
CA ALA A 62 -18.14 10.27 2.48
C ALA A 62 -16.66 10.35 2.88
N ASP A 63 -16.08 11.55 2.87
CA ASP A 63 -14.67 11.76 3.23
C ASP A 63 -14.37 11.36 4.68
N ARG A 64 -15.31 11.64 5.60
CA ARG A 64 -15.18 11.29 7.01
C ARG A 64 -15.27 9.78 7.22
N ILE A 65 -16.17 9.12 6.52
CA ILE A 65 -16.33 7.66 6.56
C ILE A 65 -15.05 7.00 6.03
N ILE A 66 -14.52 7.46 4.89
CA ILE A 66 -13.25 6.96 4.32
C ILE A 66 -12.11 7.17 5.31
N ASN A 67 -11.99 8.35 5.92
CA ASN A 67 -10.95 8.61 6.89
C ASN A 67 -11.06 7.72 8.13
N ALA A 68 -12.28 7.52 8.65
CA ALA A 68 -12.51 6.63 9.78
C ALA A 68 -12.10 5.18 9.47
N LEU A 69 -12.37 4.70 8.25
CA LEU A 69 -11.92 3.38 7.80
C LEU A 69 -10.40 3.26 7.73
N ASN A 70 -9.72 4.28 7.22
CA ASN A 70 -8.25 4.30 7.17
C ASN A 70 -7.65 4.24 8.58
N VAL A 71 -8.16 5.04 9.51
CA VAL A 71 -7.72 5.02 10.92
C VAL A 71 -7.99 3.65 11.56
N TYR A 72 -9.15 3.05 11.28
CA TYR A 72 -9.46 1.71 11.76
C TYR A 72 -8.47 0.68 11.21
N GLU A 73 -8.20 0.68 9.91
CA GLU A 73 -7.24 -0.24 9.29
C GLU A 73 -5.82 -0.07 9.87
N GLU A 74 -5.38 1.18 10.06
CA GLU A 74 -4.10 1.47 10.71
C GLU A 74 -4.03 1.00 12.16
N SER A 75 -5.16 1.06 12.88
CA SER A 75 -5.23 0.56 14.26
C SER A 75 -5.08 -0.97 14.36
N GLN A 76 -5.46 -1.71 13.31
CA GLN A 76 -5.33 -3.17 13.25
C GLN A 76 -3.91 -3.61 12.88
N LYS A 77 -3.12 -2.73 12.24
CA LYS A 77 -1.72 -3.05 11.91
C LYS A 77 -0.94 -3.15 13.22
N PRO A 78 -0.18 -4.24 13.44
CA PRO A 78 0.66 -4.35 14.61
C PRO A 78 1.62 -3.16 14.60
N LYS A 79 1.46 -2.28 15.58
CA LYS A 79 2.46 -1.25 15.85
C LYS A 79 3.68 -2.02 16.30
N PHE A 80 4.65 -2.20 15.40
CA PHE A 80 6.00 -2.64 15.76
C PHE A 80 6.58 -1.56 16.68
N MET A 81 6.19 -1.61 17.95
CA MET A 81 6.57 -0.69 19.00
C MET A 81 7.97 -1.06 19.47
N GLY A 82 8.96 -1.06 18.56
CA GLY A 82 10.40 -1.17 18.85
C GLY A 82 10.86 -2.37 19.70
N LEU A 83 9.98 -3.31 20.05
CA LEU A 83 10.24 -4.42 20.95
C LEU A 83 10.13 -5.69 20.14
N TYR A 84 11.22 -6.02 19.46
CA TYR A 84 11.45 -7.41 19.10
C TYR A 84 11.51 -8.23 20.41
N PRO A 85 10.74 -9.30 20.58
CA PRO A 85 11.28 -10.44 21.31
C PRO A 85 12.45 -10.93 20.46
N GLU A 86 13.64 -10.86 21.03
CA GLU A 86 14.86 -11.47 20.52
C GLU A 86 14.55 -12.94 20.18
N MET A 87 14.27 -13.21 18.90
CA MET A 87 14.09 -14.57 18.41
C MET A 87 15.47 -15.21 18.43
N GLY A 88 15.71 -16.02 19.46
CA GLY A 88 16.92 -16.80 19.59
C GLY A 88 17.09 -17.75 18.42
N GLU A 89 18.24 -17.64 17.77
CA GLU A 89 18.93 -18.73 17.09
C GLU A 89 20.42 -18.58 17.43
N PHE A 90 20.80 -19.14 18.58
CA PHE A 90 22.17 -19.62 18.81
C PHE A 90 22.09 -21.14 18.81
N ASP A 91 22.12 -21.73 17.63
CA ASP A 91 22.61 -23.09 17.47
C ASP A 91 23.66 -23.10 16.35
N GLU A 92 24.90 -22.83 16.75
CA GLU A 92 26.05 -23.36 16.04
C GLU A 92 26.91 -24.09 17.05
N GLY A 93 26.61 -25.37 17.22
CA GLY A 93 27.49 -26.32 17.88
C GLY A 93 28.90 -26.30 17.28
N LYS A 94 29.88 -26.07 18.14
CA LYS A 94 31.25 -26.57 18.02
C LYS A 94 31.74 -27.02 19.39
#